data_AF-D4XEC6-F1
#
_entry.id   AF-D4XEC6-F1
#
_cell.length_a   1.000
_cell.length_b   1.000
_cell.length_c   1.000
_cell.angle_alpha   90.00
_cell.angle_beta   90.00
_cell.angle_gamma   90.00
#
_symmetry.space_group_name_H-M   'P 1'
#
loop_
_entity.id
_entity.type
_entity.pdbx_description
1 polymer ?
#
loop_
_entity_poly.entity_id
_entity_poly.type
_entity_poly.pdbx_seq_one_letter_code
_entity_poly.pdbx_strand_id
1 'polypeptide(L)'
;MRTVIFIAAGLVLAALLVRLTPAAHRAVSAGVFTLAWMAISAWNLRTGLSHGYSLAEELPIHAALFGIPAALAWGLWWWSRP
;
A
#
# COMPACT_ATOMS: atom_id res chain seq x y z
N MET A 1 -2.25 17.05 -4.43
CA MET A 1 -1.13 16.15 -4.77
C MET A 1 -1.65 14.72 -4.85
N ARG A 2 -1.84 14.17 -6.05
CA ARG A 2 -2.41 12.82 -6.27
C ARG A 2 -1.76 11.76 -5.38
N THR A 3 -0.43 11.72 -5.31
CA THR A 3 0.35 10.74 -4.51
C THR A 3 0.02 10.77 -3.02
N VAL A 4 -0.10 11.94 -2.41
CA VAL A 4 -0.41 12.08 -0.97
C VAL A 4 -1.78 11.50 -0.65
N ILE A 5 -2.77 11.75 -1.52
CA ILE A 5 -4.13 11.20 -1.36
C ILE A 5 -4.10 9.67 -1.47
N PHE A 6 -3.34 9.11 -2.42
CA PHE A 6 -3.18 7.66 -2.54
C PHE A 6 -2.51 7.05 -1.30
N ILE A 7 -1.42 7.65 -0.81
CA ILE A 7 -0.74 7.17 0.40
C ILE A 7 -1.70 7.21 1.60
N ALA A 8 -2.41 8.33 1.81
CA ALA A 8 -3.36 8.46 2.90
C ALA A 8 -4.50 7.42 2.81
N ALA A 9 -5.07 7.22 1.62
CA ALA A 9 -6.08 6.20 1.39
C ALA A 9 -5.54 4.79 1.68
N GLY A 10 -4.31 4.49 1.24
CA GLY A 10 -3.64 3.22 1.50
C GLY A 10 -3.42 2.98 2.99
N LEU A 11 -2.99 4.00 3.73
CA LEU A 11 -2.82 3.92 5.19
C LEU A 11 -4.14 3.64 5.91
N VAL A 12 -5.20 4.36 5.54
CA VAL A 12 -6.54 4.15 6.12
C VAL A 12 -7.05 2.75 5.82
N LEU A 13 -6.95 2.31 4.57
CA LEU A 13 -7.37 0.96 4.16
C LEU A 13 -6.56 -0.14 4.85
N ALA A 14 -5.23 0.00 4.91
CA ALA A 14 -4.37 -0.93 5.64
C ALA A 14 -4.76 -1.04 7.12
N ALA A 15 -4.94 0.11 7.78
CA ALA A 15 -5.28 0.16 9.18
C ALA A 15 -6.64 -0.47 9.47
N LEU A 16 -7.66 -0.13 8.67
CA LEU A 16 -9.01 -0.68 8.82
C LEU A 16 -9.01 -2.18 8.56
N LEU A 17 -8.40 -2.63 7.46
CA LEU A 17 -8.40 -4.04 7.09
C LEU A 17 -7.75 -4.90 8.18
N VAL A 18 -6.56 -4.52 8.66
CA VAL A 18 -5.84 -5.30 9.68
C VAL A 18 -6.53 -5.24 11.04
N ARG A 19 -7.06 -4.07 11.45
CA ARG A 19 -7.69 -3.92 12.78
C ARG A 19 -9.05 -4.61 12.88
N LEU A 20 -9.84 -4.58 11.81
CA LEU A 20 -11.15 -5.23 11.76
C LEU A 20 -11.06 -6.73 11.54
N THR A 21 -9.90 -7.24 11.11
CA THR A 21 -9.66 -8.67 10.95
C THR A 21 -9.35 -9.33 12.31
N PRO A 22 -9.98 -10.49 12.62
CA PRO A 22 -9.61 -11.29 13.81
C PRO A 22 -8.13 -11.64 13.84
N ALA A 23 -7.53 -11.69 15.02
CA ALA A 23 -6.07 -11.88 15.19
C ALA A 23 -5.51 -13.07 14.38
N ALA A 24 -6.24 -14.18 14.35
CA ALA A 24 -5.88 -15.40 13.61
C ALA A 24 -5.70 -15.19 12.09
N HIS A 25 -6.36 -14.19 11.51
CA HIS A 25 -6.36 -13.93 10.06
C HIS A 25 -5.63 -12.64 9.66
N ARG A 26 -5.05 -11.90 10.62
CA ARG A 26 -4.38 -10.61 10.34
C ARG A 26 -3.21 -10.72 9.37
N ALA A 27 -2.46 -11.81 9.41
CA ALA A 27 -1.37 -12.07 8.46
C ALA A 27 -1.90 -12.21 7.02
N VAL A 28 -2.98 -12.99 6.84
CA VAL A 28 -3.63 -13.17 5.54
C VAL A 28 -4.21 -11.84 5.04
N SER A 29 -4.85 -11.08 5.93
CA SER A 29 -5.38 -9.75 5.63
C SER A 29 -4.29 -8.77 5.17
N ALA A 30 -3.15 -8.70 5.88
CA ALA A 30 -2.01 -7.90 5.45
C ALA A 30 -1.44 -8.34 4.08
N GLY A 31 -1.40 -9.65 3.82
CA GLY A 31 -1.00 -10.21 2.53
C GLY A 31 -1.95 -9.82 1.39
N VAL A 32 -3.26 -9.99 1.57
CA VAL A 32 -4.29 -9.61 0.60
C VAL A 32 -4.25 -8.11 0.33
N PHE A 33 -4.14 -7.29 1.37
CA PHE A 33 -3.94 -5.85 1.24
C PHE A 33 -2.72 -5.54 0.37
N THR A 34 -1.58 -6.15 0.69
CA THR A 34 -0.32 -5.91 -0.03
C THR A 34 -0.46 -6.23 -1.51
N LEU A 35 -1.06 -7.36 -1.87
CA LEU A 35 -1.28 -7.75 -3.26
C LEU A 35 -2.23 -6.80 -4.00
N ALA A 36 -3.36 -6.45 -3.37
CA ALA A 36 -4.32 -5.51 -3.93
C ALA A 36 -3.71 -4.11 -4.12
N TRP A 37 -2.95 -3.64 -3.13
CA TRP A 37 -2.31 -2.33 -3.15
C TRP A 37 -1.17 -2.27 -4.16
N MET A 38 -0.44 -3.36 -4.35
CA MET A 38 0.56 -3.50 -5.41
C MET A 38 -0.09 -3.32 -6.80
N ALA A 39 -1.25 -3.93 -7.05
CA ALA A 39 -1.96 -3.78 -8.31
C ALA A 39 -2.39 -2.32 -8.56
N ILE A 40 -2.91 -1.65 -7.53
CA ILE A 40 -3.28 -0.22 -7.60
C ILE A 40 -2.04 0.65 -7.86
N SER A 41 -0.93 0.36 -7.19
CA SER A 41 0.34 1.08 -7.37
C SER A 41 0.90 0.88 -8.77
N ALA A 42 0.87 -0.34 -9.31
CA ALA A 42 1.29 -0.63 -10.68
C ALA A 42 0.42 0.08 -11.73
N TRP A 43 -0.89 0.15 -11.50
CA TRP A 43 -1.80 0.93 -12.35
C TRP A 43 -1.47 2.43 -12.30
N ASN A 44 -1.16 2.94 -11.11
CA ASN A 44 -0.77 4.34 -10.90
C ASN A 44 0.52 4.68 -11.66
N LEU A 45 1.50 3.76 -11.65
CA LEU A 45 2.79 3.88 -12.35
C LEU A 45 2.58 3.92 -13.84
N ARG A 46 1.82 2.96 -14.38
CA ARG A 46 1.46 2.93 -15.80
C ARG A 46 0.81 4.23 -16.25
N THR A 47 -0.04 4.81 -15.40
CA THR A 47 -0.66 6.10 -15.66
C THR A 47 0.39 7.22 -15.70
N GLY A 48 1.33 7.27 -14.76
CA GLY A 48 2.43 8.25 -14.74
C GLY A 48 3.33 8.17 -15.99
N LEU A 49 3.73 6.96 -16.37
CA LEU A 49 4.52 6.73 -17.59
C LEU A 49 3.79 7.19 -18.86
N SER A 50 2.46 7.08 -18.88
CA SER A 50 1.64 7.52 -20.02
C SER A 50 1.57 9.05 -20.15
N HIS A 51 1.96 9.80 -19.10
CA HIS A 51 2.09 11.27 -19.14
C HIS A 51 3.47 11.74 -19.61
N GLY A 52 4.38 10.82 -19.94
CA GLY A 52 5.71 11.11 -20.46
C GLY A 52 6.82 11.18 -19.39
N TYR A 53 6.53 10.89 -18.13
CA TYR A 53 7.56 10.75 -17.09
C TYR A 53 8.38 9.47 -17.31
N SER A 54 9.68 9.56 -17.04
CA SER A 54 10.55 8.40 -17.08
C SER A 54 10.31 7.46 -15.89
N LEU A 55 10.65 6.18 -16.08
CA LEU A 55 10.56 5.21 -14.98
C LEU A 55 11.43 5.61 -13.79
N ALA A 56 12.60 6.21 -14.01
CA ALA A 56 13.50 6.63 -12.94
C ALA A 56 12.91 7.76 -12.07
N GLU A 57 12.08 8.64 -12.66
CA GLU A 57 11.39 9.71 -11.93
C GLU A 57 10.19 9.17 -11.13
N GLU A 58 9.46 8.19 -11.69
CA GLU A 58 8.24 7.65 -11.08
C GLU A 58 8.52 6.53 -10.06
N LEU A 59 9.62 5.80 -10.19
CA LEU A 59 9.95 4.65 -9.34
C LEU A 59 10.10 5.01 -7.85
N PRO A 60 10.80 6.09 -7.45
CA PRO A 60 10.88 6.50 -6.04
C PRO A 60 9.52 6.88 -5.46
N ILE A 61 8.68 7.54 -6.26
CA ILE A 61 7.32 7.93 -5.87
C ILE A 61 6.48 6.66 -5.66
N HIS A 62 6.60 5.68 -6.55
CA HIS A 62 5.89 4.40 -6.44
C HIS A 62 6.40 3.54 -5.30
N ALA A 63 7.70 3.56 -5.01
CA ALA A 63 8.28 2.91 -3.86
C ALA A 63 7.67 3.45 -2.55
N ALA A 64 7.48 4.77 -2.44
CA ALA A 64 6.79 5.37 -1.30
C ALA A 64 5.28 5.05 -1.29
N LEU A 65 4.61 5.16 -2.45
CA LEU A 65 3.17 4.94 -2.62
C LEU A 65 2.74 3.52 -2.25
N PHE A 66 3.57 2.53 -2.58
CA PHE A 66 3.37 1.13 -2.20
C PHE A 66 3.95 0.82 -0.82
N GLY A 67 5.20 1.18 -0.60
CA GLY A 67 5.98 0.74 0.56
C GLY A 67 5.43 1.26 1.87
N ILE A 68 4.96 2.51 1.93
CA ILE A 68 4.45 3.12 3.17
C ILE A 68 3.18 2.39 3.66
N PRO A 69 2.12 2.22 2.84
CA PRO A 69 0.93 1.46 3.25
C PRO A 69 1.21 -0.01 3.55
N ALA A 70 2.06 -0.67 2.73
CA ALA A 70 2.41 -2.07 2.95
C ALA A 70 3.15 -2.25 4.29
N ALA A 71 4.14 -1.40 4.58
CA ALA A 71 4.88 -1.42 5.83
C ALA A 71 3.95 -1.20 7.03
N LEU A 72 2.96 -0.31 6.93
CA LEU A 72 1.96 -0.13 7.98
C LEU A 72 1.15 -1.41 8.21
N ALA A 73 0.64 -2.05 7.15
CA ALA A 73 -0.14 -3.28 7.28
C ALA A 73 0.63 -4.38 8.03
N TRP A 74 1.89 -4.60 7.64
CA TRP A 74 2.76 -5.60 8.28
C TRP A 74 3.20 -5.20 9.70
N GLY A 75 3.46 -3.91 9.94
CA GLY A 75 3.78 -3.39 11.27
C GLY A 75 2.62 -3.54 12.25
N LEU A 76 1.38 -3.26 11.81
CA LEU A 76 0.17 -3.47 12.62
C LEU A 76 -0.03 -4.95 12.94
N TRP A 77 0.18 -5.84 11.97
CA TRP A 77 0.13 -7.27 12.25
C TRP A 77 1.19 -7.67 13.28
N TRP A 78 2.46 -7.26 13.08
CA TRP A 78 3.58 -7.55 13.97
C TRP A 78 3.30 -7.11 15.41
N TRP A 79 2.82 -5.89 15.61
CA TRP A 79 2.48 -5.35 16.92
C TRP A 79 1.32 -6.09 17.60
N SER A 80 0.47 -6.74 16.81
CA SER A 80 -0.77 -7.36 17.29
C SER A 80 -0.70 -8.87 17.41
N ARG A 81 0.50 -9.45 17.28
CA ARG A 81 0.74 -10.87 17.53
C ARG A 81 0.60 -11.15 19.03
N PRO A 82 -0.06 -12.25 19.42
CA PRO A 82 -0.15 -12.69 20.81
C PRO A 82 1.22 -13.16 21.34
#